data_AF-B4FWG8-F1
#
_entry.id   AF-B4FWG8-F1
#
_cell.length_a   1.000
_cell.length_b   1.000
_cell.length_c   1.000
_cell.angle_alpha   90.00
_cell.angle_beta   90.00
_cell.angle_gamma   90.00
#
_symmetry.space_group_name_H-M   'P 1'
#
loop_
_entity.id
_entity.type
_entity.pdbx_description
1 polymer ?
#
loop_
_entity_poly.entity_id
_entity_poly.type
_entity_poly.pdbx_seq_one_letter_code
_entity_poly.pdbx_strand_id
1 'polypeptide(L)'
;MPPEGTGPRRRCPTLGCAVDLGAECPPRARAPGGGCGAGATEAALFKHLCPDTRTNATDIEDTPQDCVDPGEIKVVFCPKPGSVSRQL
;
A
#
# COMPACT_ATOMS: atom_id res chain seq x y z
N MET A 1 15.61 29.07 -18.45
CA MET A 1 15.16 27.82 -17.82
C MET A 1 15.59 27.90 -16.36
N PRO A 2 14.69 27.85 -15.38
CA PRO A 2 15.09 27.87 -13.97
C PRO A 2 15.76 26.54 -13.61
N PRO A 3 16.67 26.51 -12.62
CA PRO A 3 17.40 25.31 -12.23
C PRO A 3 16.42 24.24 -11.72
N GLU A 4 16.57 23.02 -12.23
CA GLU A 4 15.89 21.83 -11.75
C GLU A 4 16.36 21.54 -10.32
N GLY A 5 15.60 21.97 -9.31
CA GLY A 5 16.02 21.72 -7.93
C GLY A 5 15.13 22.22 -6.80
N THR A 6 13.99 22.88 -7.08
CA THR A 6 13.15 23.49 -6.03
C THR A 6 11.69 23.05 -6.09
N GLY A 7 11.44 21.82 -6.54
CA GLY A 7 10.14 21.16 -6.32
C GLY A 7 10.03 20.65 -4.87
N PRO A 8 8.80 20.44 -4.34
CA PRO A 8 8.63 19.78 -3.05
C PRO A 8 9.45 18.48 -3.04
N ARG A 9 10.16 18.21 -1.93
CA ARG A 9 11.00 17.01 -1.77
C ARG A 9 10.29 15.81 -2.39
N ARG A 10 10.82 15.22 -3.47
CA ARG A 10 10.24 14.03 -4.09
C ARG A 10 10.21 12.94 -3.04
N ARG A 11 9.01 12.53 -2.63
CA ARG A 11 8.80 11.51 -1.60
C ARG A 11 8.62 10.18 -2.33
N CYS A 12 9.64 9.35 -2.26
CA CYS A 12 9.58 7.96 -2.72
C CYS A 12 9.70 7.01 -1.52
N PRO A 13 8.73 7.01 -0.58
CA PRO A 13 8.77 6.13 0.58
C PRO A 13 8.53 4.68 0.15
N THR A 14 9.11 3.73 0.88
CA THR A 14 8.76 2.32 0.72
C THR A 14 7.41 2.05 1.40
N LEU A 15 6.39 1.78 0.59
CA LEU A 15 5.05 1.41 1.06
C LEU A 15 4.76 -0.09 0.90
N GLY A 16 3.69 -0.53 1.53
CA GLY A 16 3.15 -1.89 1.43
C GLY A 16 2.42 -2.32 2.71
N CYS A 17 1.98 -3.57 2.74
CA CYS A 17 1.30 -4.16 3.90
C CYS A 17 1.85 -5.55 4.22
N ALA A 18 2.10 -5.80 5.50
CA ALA A 18 2.63 -7.06 6.02
C ALA A 18 1.65 -7.78 6.97
N VAL A 19 0.41 -7.29 7.05
CA VAL A 19 -0.64 -7.90 7.89
C VAL A 19 -1.13 -9.19 7.25
N ASP A 20 -1.45 -10.19 8.08
CA ASP A 20 -2.10 -11.41 7.63
C ASP A 20 -3.59 -11.15 7.34
N LEU A 21 -3.87 -10.65 6.14
CA LEU A 21 -5.25 -10.42 5.66
C LEU A 21 -6.05 -11.72 5.53
N GLY A 22 -5.39 -12.89 5.44
CA GLY A 22 -6.07 -14.18 5.37
C GLY A 22 -6.68 -14.58 6.71
N ALA A 23 -5.94 -14.36 7.81
CA ALA A 23 -6.42 -14.58 9.17
C ALA A 23 -7.58 -13.65 9.53
N GLU A 24 -7.49 -12.37 9.16
CA GLU A 24 -8.52 -11.35 9.42
C GLU A 24 -9.70 -11.39 8.43
N CYS A 25 -9.66 -12.28 7.43
CA CYS A 25 -10.63 -12.26 6.35
C CYS A 25 -12.03 -12.68 6.82
N PRO A 26 -13.08 -11.84 6.62
CA PRO A 26 -14.44 -12.20 6.96
C PRO A 26 -14.91 -13.38 6.09
N PRO A 27 -15.72 -14.31 6.62
CA PRO A 27 -16.10 -15.54 5.90
C PRO A 27 -16.67 -15.32 4.50
N ARG A 28 -17.49 -14.26 4.33
CA ARG A 28 -18.12 -13.91 3.05
C ARG A 28 -17.16 -13.41 1.97
N ALA A 29 -15.95 -12.99 2.37
CA ALA A 29 -14.93 -12.46 1.47
C ALA A 29 -13.83 -13.48 1.15
N ARG A 30 -13.87 -14.68 1.74
CA ARG A 30 -12.89 -15.73 1.50
C ARG A 30 -13.13 -16.35 0.14
N ALA A 31 -12.07 -16.44 -0.66
CA ALA A 31 -12.12 -17.17 -1.92
C ALA A 31 -11.88 -18.68 -1.71
N PRO A 32 -12.54 -19.57 -2.47
CA PRO A 32 -12.38 -21.02 -2.32
C PRO A 32 -10.94 -21.53 -2.49
N GLY A 33 -10.11 -20.84 -3.28
CA GLY A 33 -8.70 -21.16 -3.50
C GLY A 33 -7.72 -20.44 -2.57
N GLY A 34 -8.23 -19.73 -1.55
CA GLY A 34 -7.44 -18.85 -0.69
C GLY A 34 -7.43 -17.40 -1.18
N GLY A 35 -7.09 -16.49 -0.25
CA GLY A 35 -7.17 -15.05 -0.46
C GLY A 35 -8.43 -14.42 0.15
N CYS A 36 -8.43 -13.10 0.19
CA CYS A 36 -9.51 -12.28 0.76
C CYS A 36 -9.91 -11.18 -0.21
N GLY A 37 -11.19 -11.12 -0.57
CA GLY A 37 -11.73 -10.11 -1.48
C GLY A 37 -12.08 -8.80 -0.77
N ALA A 38 -11.49 -7.68 -1.20
CA ALA A 38 -11.78 -6.34 -0.70
C ALA A 38 -13.04 -5.73 -1.35
N GLY A 39 -14.09 -6.52 -1.62
CA GLY A 39 -15.33 -6.03 -2.24
C GLY A 39 -15.90 -4.77 -1.56
N ALA A 40 -16.92 -4.13 -2.15
CA ALA A 40 -17.42 -2.84 -1.67
C ALA A 40 -17.75 -2.82 -0.15
N THR A 41 -18.13 -3.96 0.42
CA THR A 41 -18.46 -4.10 1.84
C THR A 41 -17.28 -4.35 2.77
N GLU A 42 -16.08 -4.62 2.23
CA GLU A 42 -14.87 -4.98 2.97
C GLU A 42 -13.78 -3.91 2.86
N ALA A 43 -13.91 -2.94 1.96
CA ALA A 43 -12.90 -1.90 1.72
C ALA A 43 -12.43 -1.22 3.02
N ALA A 44 -13.36 -0.91 3.93
CA ALA A 44 -13.04 -0.29 5.22
C ALA A 44 -12.14 -1.17 6.11
N LEU A 45 -12.33 -2.50 6.10
CA LEU A 45 -11.48 -3.44 6.84
C LEU A 45 -10.05 -3.44 6.28
N PHE A 46 -9.92 -3.55 4.95
CA PHE A 46 -8.61 -3.54 4.29
C PHE A 46 -7.88 -2.22 4.52
N LYS A 47 -8.60 -1.09 4.48
CA LYS A 47 -8.02 0.24 4.74
C LYS A 47 -7.55 0.37 6.19
N HIS A 48 -8.32 -0.15 7.14
CA HIS A 48 -7.94 -0.13 8.56
C HIS A 48 -6.66 -0.94 8.83
N LEU A 49 -6.53 -2.11 8.19
CA LEU A 49 -5.36 -2.99 8.37
C LEU A 49 -4.14 -2.51 7.57
N CYS A 50 -4.36 -1.90 6.41
CA CYS A 50 -3.33 -1.45 5.48
C CYS A 50 -3.63 -0.01 4.97
N PRO A 51 -3.38 1.05 5.76
CA PRO A 51 -3.80 2.42 5.44
C PRO A 51 -3.25 2.97 4.12
N ASP A 52 -1.99 2.64 3.83
CA ASP A 52 -1.29 3.04 2.62
C ASP A 52 -1.74 2.26 1.36
N THR A 53 -2.60 1.24 1.51
CA THR A 53 -3.11 0.44 0.38
C THR A 53 -4.41 1.03 -0.14
N ARG A 54 -4.53 1.15 -1.46
CA ARG A 54 -5.81 1.49 -2.10
C ARG A 54 -6.76 0.31 -2.06
N THR A 55 -7.98 0.57 -1.64
CA THR A 55 -9.04 -0.44 -1.49
C THR A 55 -10.13 -0.34 -2.56
N ASN A 56 -10.21 0.79 -3.26
CA ASN A 56 -11.09 1.00 -4.41
C ASN A 56 -10.55 2.08 -5.37
N ALA A 57 -11.19 2.25 -6.52
CA ALA A 57 -10.74 3.18 -7.57
C ALA A 57 -10.77 4.67 -7.16
N THR A 58 -11.59 5.02 -6.17
CA THR A 58 -11.72 6.39 -5.65
C THR A 58 -10.96 6.60 -4.34
N ASP A 59 -10.30 5.56 -3.82
CA ASP A 59 -9.53 5.64 -2.58
C ASP A 59 -8.32 6.55 -2.78
N ILE A 60 -7.99 7.33 -1.77
CA ILE A 60 -6.86 8.25 -1.74
C ILE A 60 -5.77 7.62 -0.87
N GLU A 61 -4.55 7.63 -1.37
CA GLU A 61 -3.38 7.15 -0.64
C GLU A 61 -3.04 8.14 0.49
N ASP A 62 -2.96 7.65 1.73
CA ASP A 62 -2.58 8.47 2.88
C ASP A 62 -1.15 9.02 2.72
N THR A 63 -0.26 8.21 2.14
CA THR A 63 1.10 8.60 1.83
C THR A 63 1.30 8.76 0.32
N PRO A 64 1.48 9.99 -0.20
CA PRO A 64 1.79 10.21 -1.60
C PRO A 64 3.15 9.60 -1.97
N GLN A 65 3.18 8.74 -3.00
CA GLN A 65 4.40 8.25 -3.64
C GLN A 65 4.61 8.98 -4.96
N ASP A 66 5.67 9.78 -5.04
CA ASP A 66 6.12 10.47 -6.24
C ASP A 66 7.54 10.02 -6.58
N CYS A 67 7.63 8.78 -7.08
CA CYS A 67 8.87 8.12 -7.49
C CYS A 67 9.08 8.32 -8.99
N VAL A 68 9.83 9.34 -9.39
CA VAL A 68 10.14 9.61 -10.81
C VAL A 68 11.54 9.11 -11.14
N ASP A 69 11.64 8.36 -12.24
CA ASP A 69 12.87 7.71 -12.70
C ASP A 69 13.61 6.91 -11.61
N PRO A 70 12.91 6.00 -10.89
CA PRO A 70 13.58 5.13 -9.94
C PRO A 70 14.32 4.08 -10.77
N GLY A 71 15.64 4.22 -10.96
CA GLY A 71 16.42 3.28 -11.77
C GLY A 71 16.22 1.79 -11.44
N GLU A 72 15.68 1.47 -10.25
CA GLU A 72 15.18 0.15 -9.86
C GLU A 72 13.92 0.26 -8.98
N ILE A 73 13.02 -0.73 -9.09
CA ILE A 73 11.89 -0.94 -8.15
C ILE A 73 12.03 -2.32 -7.52
N LYS A 74 11.97 -2.40 -6.19
CA LYS A 74 12.04 -3.65 -5.44
C LYS A 74 10.68 -4.02 -4.85
N VAL A 75 10.23 -5.25 -5.13
CA VAL A 75 9.03 -5.84 -4.54
C VAL A 75 9.44 -7.00 -3.63
N VAL A 76 8.98 -6.99 -2.38
CA VAL A 76 9.28 -8.02 -1.39
C VAL A 76 7.99 -8.68 -0.94
N PHE A 77 7.86 -9.98 -1.16
CA PHE A 77 6.76 -10.79 -0.62
C PHE A 77 7.05 -11.19 0.81
N CYS A 78 5.99 -11.21 1.64
CA CYS A 78 6.06 -11.53 3.06
C CYS A 78 7.16 -10.74 3.80
N PRO A 79 7.18 -9.39 3.69
CA PRO A 79 8.16 -8.58 4.41
C PRO A 79 7.95 -8.72 5.92
N LYS A 80 9.00 -8.45 6.71
CA LYS A 80 8.87 -8.47 8.17
C LYS A 80 7.88 -7.38 8.62
N PRO A 81 6.97 -7.65 9.57
CA PRO A 81 6.13 -6.61 10.15
C PRO A 81 6.97 -5.41 10.62
N GLY A 82 6.56 -4.19 10.26
CA GLY A 82 7.28 -2.95 10.60
C GLY A 82 8.48 -2.62 9.70
N SER A 83 8.81 -3.43 8.69
CA SER A 83 9.77 -3.04 7.63
C SER A 83 9.13 -2.20 6.52
N VAL A 84 7.84 -1.91 6.65
CA VAL A 84 7.00 -1.23 5.66
C VAL A 84 6.42 0.00 6.37
N SER A 85 6.56 1.19 5.76
CA SER A 85 6.34 2.53 6.37
C SER A 85 7.47 3.08 7.24
N ARG A 86 8.74 2.88 6.86
CA ARG A 86 9.83 3.75 7.35
C ARG A 86 9.83 5.07 6.58
N GLN A 87 9.29 6.11 7.20
CA GLN A 87 9.65 7.49 6.86
C GLN A 87 11.14 7.67 7.21
N LEU A 88 11.99 7.82 6.21
CA LEU A 88 13.31 8.44 6.34
C LEU A 88 13.17 9.93 6.07
#